data_AF-A0A8J2K4L6-F1
#
_entry.id   AF-A0A8J2K4L6-F1
#
_cell.length_a   1.000
_cell.length_b   1.000
_cell.length_c   1.000
_cell.angle_alpha   90.00
_cell.angle_beta   90.00
_cell.angle_gamma   90.00
#
_symmetry.space_group_name_H-M   'P 1'
#
loop_
_entity.id
_entity.type
_entity.pdbx_description
1 polymer ?
#
loop_
_entity_poly.entity_id
_entity_poly.type
_entity_poly.pdbx_seq_one_letter_code
_entity_poly.pdbx_strand_id
1 'polypeptide(L)'
;DKGEALLTNMCSKAVNQSVGRAIRHANDYAAIILIDQRFARDNQQALLPNWIQQRSQICDNFGHLVKSIAKFFSSKKSTVTVSLCTDCRTRLLMDLNFAIT
;
A
#
# COMPACT_ATOMS: atom_id res chain seq x y z
N ASP A 1 -1.47 7.68 28.92
CA ASP A 1 -1.56 6.99 27.62
C ASP A 1 -0.23 6.92 26.85
N LYS A 2 0.80 6.26 27.40
CA LYS A 2 2.07 6.03 26.68
C LYS A 2 2.10 4.73 25.87
N GLY A 3 1.29 3.73 26.25
CA GLY A 3 1.23 2.42 25.59
C GLY A 3 0.62 2.48 24.18
N GLU A 4 -0.52 3.15 24.02
CA GLU A 4 -1.18 3.31 22.71
C GLU A 4 -0.29 3.97 21.66
N ALA A 5 0.44 5.02 22.04
CA ALA A 5 1.41 5.68 21.17
C ALA A 5 2.57 4.75 20.77
N LEU A 6 3.04 3.91 21.70
CA LEU A 6 4.08 2.91 21.41
C LEU A 6 3.59 1.85 20.42
N LEU A 7 2.40 1.27 20.66
CA LEU A 7 1.77 0.28 19.76
C LEU A 7 1.56 0.84 18.36
N THR A 8 1.03 2.06 18.28
CA THR A 8 0.78 2.80 17.04
C THR A 8 2.08 3.04 16.26
N ASN A 9 3.15 3.47 16.93
CA ASN A 9 4.46 3.67 16.31
C ASN A 9 5.12 2.35 15.86
N MET A 10 4.94 1.25 16.60
CA MET A 10 5.40 -0.07 16.15
C MET A 10 4.65 -0.55 14.91
N CYS A 11 3.34 -0.30 14.83
CA CYS A 11 2.53 -0.62 13.64
C CYS A 11 2.99 0.17 12.40
N SER A 12 3.13 1.50 12.50
CA SER A 12 3.64 2.32 11.39
C SER A 12 5.05 1.88 10.93
N LYS A 13 5.95 1.55 11.87
CA LYS A 13 7.26 0.95 11.54
C LYS A 13 7.12 -0.36 10.77
N ALA A 14 6.26 -1.28 11.19
CA ALA A 14 6.05 -2.54 10.49
C ALA A 14 5.49 -2.34 9.07
N VAL A 15 4.53 -1.42 8.89
CA VAL A 15 4.00 -1.05 7.57
C VAL A 15 5.11 -0.51 6.67
N ASN A 16 5.91 0.44 7.16
CA ASN A 16 7.01 1.03 6.40
C ASN A 16 8.09 -0.01 6.02
N GLN A 17 8.36 -1.00 6.89
CA GLN A 17 9.23 -2.13 6.56
C GLN A 17 8.64 -3.01 5.44
N SER A 18 7.34 -3.35 5.50
CA SER A 18 6.67 -4.10 4.43
C SER A 18 6.69 -3.36 3.09
N VAL A 19 6.46 -2.04 3.11
CA VAL A 19 6.52 -1.18 1.92
C VAL A 19 7.93 -1.17 1.30
N GLY A 20 8.98 -1.02 2.12
CA GLY A 20 10.38 -1.11 1.67
C GLY A 20 10.81 -2.50 1.16
N ARG A 21 10.02 -3.55 1.39
CA ARG A 21 10.21 -4.87 0.74
C ARG A 21 9.47 -5.01 -0.58
N ALA A 22 8.41 -4.24 -0.79
CA ALA A 22 7.57 -4.25 -1.99
C ALA A 22 8.07 -3.33 -3.11
N ILE A 23 8.71 -2.21 -2.77
CA ILE A 23 9.31 -1.26 -3.71
C ILE A 23 10.81 -1.17 -3.40
N ARG A 24 11.68 -1.63 -4.31
CA ARG A 24 13.13 -1.73 -4.07
C ARG A 24 13.96 -0.89 -5.05
N HIS A 25 13.52 -0.78 -6.29
CA HIS A 25 14.21 -0.07 -7.35
C HIS A 25 13.34 1.06 -7.93
N ALA A 26 14.00 2.06 -8.52
CA ALA A 26 13.34 3.26 -9.03
C ALA A 26 12.28 3.00 -10.12
N ASN A 27 12.33 1.84 -10.81
CA ASN A 27 11.36 1.45 -11.84
C ASN A 27 10.40 0.33 -11.37
N ASP A 28 10.50 -0.11 -10.10
CA ASP A 28 9.54 -1.05 -9.52
C ASP A 28 8.22 -0.33 -9.26
N TYR A 29 7.11 -1.00 -9.55
CA TYR A 29 5.79 -0.53 -9.19
C TYR A 29 5.03 -1.60 -8.44
N ALA A 30 4.54 -1.23 -7.26
CA ALA A 30 3.68 -2.04 -6.42
C ALA A 30 2.40 -1.27 -6.12
N ALA A 31 1.47 -1.93 -5.44
CA ALA A 31 0.39 -1.25 -4.74
C ALA A 31 0.30 -1.77 -3.31
N ILE A 32 -0.07 -0.88 -2.40
CA ILE A 32 0.13 -1.07 -0.96
C ILE A 32 -1.22 -1.19 -0.26
N ILE A 33 -1.34 -2.20 0.57
CA ILE A 33 -2.58 -2.96 0.63
C ILE A 33 -3.19 -2.99 2.05
N LEU A 34 -3.56 -1.81 2.56
CA LEU A 34 -3.97 -1.52 3.95
C LEU A 34 -5.45 -1.86 4.31
N ILE A 35 -5.75 -3.11 4.66
CA ILE A 35 -7.12 -3.57 4.97
C ILE A 35 -7.48 -3.35 6.44
N ASP A 36 -7.61 -2.10 6.87
CA ASP A 36 -8.15 -1.76 8.20
C ASP A 36 -8.83 -0.38 8.19
N GLN A 37 -10.05 -0.31 8.71
CA GLN A 37 -10.81 0.94 8.90
C GLN A 37 -10.04 2.01 9.68
N ARG A 38 -9.06 1.63 10.51
CA ARG A 38 -8.23 2.56 11.26
C ARG A 38 -7.40 3.45 10.33
N PHE A 39 -6.94 2.95 9.18
CA PHE A 39 -6.19 3.76 8.19
C PHE A 39 -7.07 4.74 7.41
N ALA A 40 -8.40 4.64 7.48
CA ALA A 40 -9.31 5.66 6.96
C ALA A 40 -9.41 6.90 7.89
N ARG A 41 -8.81 6.87 9.09
CA ARG A 41 -8.81 8.01 10.04
C ARG A 41 -7.58 8.89 9.83
N ASP A 42 -7.78 10.20 9.81
CA ASP A 42 -6.72 11.22 9.62
C ASP A 42 -5.52 11.01 10.55
N ASN A 43 -5.78 10.74 11.85
CA ASN A 43 -4.75 10.48 12.85
C ASN A 43 -3.82 9.29 12.51
N GLN A 44 -4.29 8.32 11.74
CA GLN A 44 -3.48 7.17 11.30
C GLN A 44 -2.83 7.42 9.94
N GLN A 45 -3.46 8.20 9.06
CA GLN A 45 -2.82 8.64 7.81
C GLN A 45 -1.63 9.57 8.07
N ALA A 46 -1.73 10.46 9.05
CA ALA A 46 -0.65 11.35 9.49
C ALA A 46 0.62 10.61 9.96
N LEU A 47 0.53 9.32 10.28
CA LEU A 47 1.66 8.46 10.67
C LEU A 47 2.34 7.75 9.50
N LEU A 48 1.72 7.79 8.31
CA LEU A 48 2.31 7.31 7.07
C LEU A 48 3.21 8.42 6.49
N PRO A 49 4.24 8.09 5.72
CA PRO A 49 4.99 9.09 4.97
C PRO A 49 4.10 9.90 4.01
N ASN A 50 4.34 11.21 3.89
CA ASN A 50 3.55 12.11 3.02
C ASN A 50 3.38 11.59 1.58
N TRP A 51 4.40 10.91 1.04
CA TRP A 51 4.36 10.35 -0.32
C TRP A 51 3.37 9.18 -0.48
N ILE A 52 3.02 8.49 0.60
CA ILE A 52 1.93 7.49 0.64
C ILE A 52 0.60 8.22 0.80
N GLN A 53 0.49 9.15 1.75
CA GLN A 53 -0.75 9.90 2.02
C GLN A 53 -1.31 10.57 0.76
N GLN A 54 -0.46 11.25 -0.01
CA GLN A 54 -0.84 11.96 -1.23
C GLN A 54 -1.39 11.05 -2.36
N ARG A 55 -1.21 9.73 -2.25
CA ARG A 55 -1.61 8.76 -3.28
C ARG A 55 -2.53 7.65 -2.77
N SER A 56 -2.80 7.59 -1.47
CA SER A 56 -3.76 6.64 -0.90
C SER A 56 -5.19 7.01 -1.29
N GLN A 57 -5.97 6.04 -1.76
CA GLN A 57 -7.41 6.19 -1.96
C GLN A 57 -8.19 5.32 -0.99
N ILE A 58 -9.12 5.93 -0.24
CA ILE A 58 -10.07 5.17 0.57
C ILE A 58 -11.06 4.48 -0.37
N CYS A 59 -11.15 3.16 -0.28
CA CYS A 59 -12.07 2.35 -1.07
C CYS A 59 -13.01 1.58 -0.15
N ASP A 60 -14.25 2.05 -0.01
CA ASP A 60 -15.26 1.41 0.85
C ASP A 60 -15.71 0.04 0.33
N ASN A 61 -15.61 -0.17 -1.00
CA ASN A 61 -16.09 -1.35 -1.70
C ASN A 61 -14.96 -2.14 -2.36
N PHE A 62 -14.91 -3.45 -2.13
CA PHE A 62 -13.96 -4.37 -2.75
C PHE A 62 -14.01 -4.36 -4.29
N GLY A 63 -15.20 -4.18 -4.89
CA GLY A 63 -15.34 -4.03 -6.33
C GLY A 63 -14.70 -2.75 -6.89
N HIS A 64 -14.78 -1.63 -6.15
CA HIS A 64 -14.09 -0.39 -6.52
C HIS A 64 -12.58 -0.58 -6.47
N LEU A 65 -12.10 -1.18 -5.38
CA LEU A 65 -10.70 -1.54 -5.21
C LEU A 65 -10.18 -2.36 -6.40
N VAL A 66 -10.78 -3.52 -6.69
CA VAL A 66 -10.35 -4.43 -7.78
C VAL A 66 -10.37 -3.73 -9.15
N LYS A 67 -11.28 -2.78 -9.37
CA LYS A 67 -11.31 -1.96 -10.59
C LYS A 67 -10.11 -1.00 -10.66
N SER A 68 -9.76 -0.32 -9.56
CA SER A 68 -8.53 0.49 -9.47
C SER A 68 -7.27 -0.37 -9.69
N ILE A 69 -7.23 -1.59 -9.12
CA ILE A 69 -6.17 -2.58 -9.35
C ILE A 69 -5.96 -2.85 -10.84
N ALA A 70 -7.03 -3.27 -11.52
CA ALA A 70 -6.96 -3.63 -12.92
C ALA A 70 -6.58 -2.43 -13.81
N LYS A 71 -7.08 -1.22 -13.49
CA LYS A 71 -6.77 0.02 -14.21
C LYS A 71 -5.28 0.38 -14.09
N PHE A 72 -4.70 0.28 -12.89
CA PHE A 72 -3.29 0.57 -12.66
C PHE A 72 -2.35 -0.34 -13.44
N PHE A 73 -2.48 -1.65 -13.25
CA PHE A 73 -1.60 -2.61 -13.90
C PHE A 73 -1.75 -2.54 -15.42
N SER A 74 -2.98 -2.32 -15.93
CA SER A 74 -3.21 -2.11 -17.36
C SER A 74 -2.53 -0.83 -17.90
N SER A 75 -2.48 0.24 -17.10
CA SER A 75 -1.73 1.47 -17.44
C SER A 75 -0.21 1.33 -17.38
N LYS A 76 0.32 0.20 -16.92
CA LYS A 76 1.77 -0.08 -16.78
C LYS A 76 2.28 -1.24 -17.62
N LYS A 77 1.42 -1.83 -18.47
CA LYS A 77 1.67 -3.06 -19.26
C LYS A 77 2.80 -3.04 -20.31
N SER A 78 3.68 -2.03 -20.32
CA SER A 78 4.86 -2.03 -21.20
C SER A 78 5.92 -3.06 -20.76
N THR A 79 6.01 -3.38 -19.47
CA THR A 79 6.80 -4.50 -18.93
C THR A 79 6.24 -4.93 -17.57
N VAL A 80 6.00 -6.24 -17.37
CA VAL A 80 6.26 -7.02 -16.13
C VAL A 80 5.81 -8.47 -16.35
N THR A 81 6.73 -9.41 -16.11
CA THR A 81 6.44 -10.83 -15.97
C THR A 81 5.80 -11.08 -14.61
N VAL A 82 4.61 -11.69 -14.56
CA VAL A 82 3.93 -11.97 -13.29
C VAL A 82 4.55 -13.21 -12.65
N SER A 83 5.54 -13.00 -11.76
CA SER A 83 6.09 -14.06 -10.92
C SER A 83 5.08 -14.46 -9.84
N LEU A 84 4.26 -15.47 -10.13
CA LEU A 84 3.42 -16.11 -9.11
C LEU A 84 4.30 -16.87 -8.11
N CYS A 85 4.46 -16.31 -6.90
CA CYS A 85 4.82 -17.12 -5.75
C CYS A 85 3.59 -17.95 -5.36
N THR A 86 3.63 -19.26 -5.60
CA THR A 86 2.49 -20.17 -5.44
C THR A 86 2.26 -20.62 -3.99
N ASP A 87 2.69 -19.83 -2.99
CA ASP A 87 2.47 -20.14 -1.59
C ASP A 87 2.18 -18.89 -0.72
N CYS A 88 1.46 -19.14 0.38
CA CYS A 88 0.96 -18.24 1.42
C CYS A 88 -0.30 -17.40 1.11
N ARG A 89 -1.13 -17.25 2.14
CA ARG A 89 -2.53 -16.77 2.08
C ARG A 89 -2.68 -15.27 2.36
N THR A 90 -3.82 -14.74 1.88
CA THR A 90 -4.56 -13.54 2.36
C THR A 90 -4.13 -12.08 2.01
N ARG A 91 -4.93 -11.50 1.08
CA ARG A 91 -5.69 -10.22 1.15
C ARG A 91 -5.01 -8.86 0.78
N LEU A 92 -5.76 -7.98 0.08
CA LEU A 92 -5.29 -6.75 -0.62
C LEU A 92 -6.08 -5.43 -0.35
N LEU A 93 -5.44 -4.25 -0.58
CA LEU A 93 -5.96 -2.88 -0.87
C LEU A 93 -5.18 -2.23 -2.08
N MET A 94 -4.82 -0.92 -2.11
CA MET A 94 -3.92 -0.27 -3.13
C MET A 94 -3.32 1.09 -2.68
N ASP A 95 -2.22 1.66 -3.25
CA ASP A 95 -2.08 2.30 -4.59
C ASP A 95 -0.58 2.65 -4.97
N LEU A 96 -0.15 2.64 -6.26
CA LEU A 96 0.09 3.69 -7.31
C LEU A 96 1.26 4.72 -7.24
N ASN A 97 2.14 4.63 -8.25
CA ASN A 97 2.80 5.72 -9.01
C ASN A 97 3.78 6.71 -8.33
N PHE A 98 5.05 6.31 -8.15
CA PHE A 98 6.17 7.14 -8.65
C PHE A 98 7.37 6.26 -9.00
N ALA A 99 7.98 6.51 -10.15
CA ALA A 99 9.34 6.07 -10.37
C ALA A 99 10.26 7.04 -9.63
N ILE A 100 11.16 6.54 -8.79
CA ILE A 100 12.03 7.40 -7.97
C ILE A 100 12.93 8.22 -8.92
N THR A 101 12.72 9.54 -8.91
CA THR A 101 13.81 10.51 -9.08
C THR A 101 14.38 10.77 -7.70
#